data_AF-A0A2M8S0M5-F1
#
_entry.id   AF-A0A2M8S0M5-F1
#
_cell.length_a   1.000
_cell.length_b   1.000
_cell.length_c   1.000
_cell.angle_alpha   90.00
_cell.angle_beta   90.00
_cell.angle_gamma   90.00
#
_symmetry.space_group_name_H-M   'P 1'
#
loop_
_entity.id
_entity.type
_entity.pdbx_description
1 polymer ?
#
loop_
_entity_poly.entity_id
_entity_poly.type
_entity_poly.pdbx_seq_one_letter_code
_entity_poly.pdbx_strand_id
1 'polypeptide(L)'
;MKKISLTFITAIFATFSLSAFSAPANQTKVIPQQCEQLFKEAENLIADAEKQPGTHTQISKMKNKLNQSKKQILEMELATQTKSCNQGLAKLNSLKQQQPD
;
A
#
# COMPACT_ATOMS: atom_id res chain seq x y z
N MET A 1 -26.54 31.35 37.02
CA MET A 1 -27.31 31.31 35.76
C MET A 1 -26.87 32.45 34.85
N LYS A 2 -26.17 32.17 33.75
CA LYS A 2 -26.10 33.08 32.59
C LYS A 2 -25.76 32.25 31.35
N LYS A 3 -26.75 32.09 30.48
CA LYS A 3 -26.67 31.38 29.21
C LYS A 3 -25.95 32.30 28.22
N ILE A 4 -24.90 31.82 27.55
CA ILE A 4 -24.36 32.48 26.36
C ILE A 4 -24.49 31.48 25.22
N SER A 5 -25.54 31.71 24.45
CA SER A 5 -25.82 31.13 23.15
C SER A 5 -25.26 32.08 22.11
N LEU A 6 -24.36 31.64 21.22
CA LEU A 6 -24.10 32.31 19.94
C LEU A 6 -23.37 31.41 18.93
N THR A 7 -24.17 30.65 18.18
CA THR A 7 -24.24 30.55 16.71
C THR A 7 -23.01 30.67 15.77
N PHE A 8 -22.97 29.68 14.86
CA PHE A 8 -22.63 29.68 13.42
C PHE A 8 -21.20 29.96 12.94
N ILE A 9 -20.53 28.91 12.44
CA ILE A 9 -19.57 29.02 11.34
C ILE A 9 -19.96 28.04 10.22
N THR A 10 -20.13 28.64 9.07
CA THR A 10 -20.57 28.16 7.76
C THR A 10 -19.62 27.10 7.19
N ALA A 11 -20.12 25.91 6.85
CA ALA A 11 -19.38 24.91 6.10
C ALA A 11 -19.55 25.17 4.59
N ILE A 12 -18.51 25.73 3.94
CA ILE A 12 -18.42 25.81 2.49
C ILE A 12 -17.89 24.45 2.01
N PHE A 13 -18.78 23.59 1.51
CA PHE A 13 -18.36 22.39 0.77
C PHE A 13 -18.03 22.79 -0.67
N ALA A 14 -16.74 22.95 -0.94
CA ALA A 14 -16.23 23.06 -2.30
C ALA A 14 -16.34 21.68 -2.98
N THR A 15 -17.25 21.54 -3.93
CA THR A 15 -17.33 20.38 -4.83
C THR A 15 -16.15 20.42 -5.79
N PHE A 16 -15.13 19.59 -5.56
CA PHE A 16 -14.07 19.38 -6.53
C PHE A 16 -14.53 18.35 -7.56
N SER A 17 -14.93 18.81 -8.74
CA SER A 17 -15.13 17.95 -9.91
C SER A 17 -13.78 17.68 -10.56
N LEU A 18 -13.25 16.47 -10.39
CA LEU A 18 -12.12 15.97 -11.18
C LEU A 18 -12.67 15.12 -12.34
N SER A 19 -12.62 15.68 -13.54
CA SER A 19 -12.89 15.00 -14.80
C SER A 19 -11.60 14.40 -15.39
N ALA A 20 -11.82 13.31 -16.13
CA ALA A 20 -10.94 12.67 -17.12
C ALA A 20 -9.74 11.85 -16.60
N PHE A 21 -9.95 10.55 -16.41
CA PHE A 21 -8.91 9.55 -16.59
C PHE A 21 -8.97 9.03 -18.03
N SER A 22 -8.04 9.50 -18.86
CA SER A 22 -7.72 8.88 -20.13
C SER A 22 -6.98 7.55 -19.88
N ALA A 23 -7.45 6.46 -20.49
CA ALA A 23 -6.89 5.13 -20.34
C ALA A 23 -5.50 5.04 -21.00
N PRO A 24 -4.47 4.47 -20.33
CA PRO A 24 -3.17 4.32 -20.96
C PRO A 24 -3.13 3.14 -21.93
N ALA A 25 -2.47 3.39 -23.05
CA ALA A 25 -2.18 2.48 -24.15
C ALA A 25 -1.52 1.17 -23.68
N ASN A 26 -1.79 0.10 -24.45
CA ASN A 26 -1.16 -1.23 -24.38
C ASN A 26 0.38 -1.12 -24.43
N GLN A 27 1.00 -0.91 -23.28
CA GLN A 27 2.40 -1.16 -23.05
C GLN A 27 2.48 -2.52 -22.36
N THR A 28 3.32 -3.43 -22.88
CA THR A 28 3.77 -4.60 -22.12
C THR A 28 4.23 -4.08 -20.76
N LYS A 29 3.44 -4.32 -19.71
CA LYS A 29 3.71 -3.76 -18.38
C LYS A 29 4.97 -4.39 -17.83
N VAL A 30 6.11 -3.74 -18.06
CA VAL A 30 7.37 -4.08 -17.43
C VAL A 30 7.24 -3.71 -15.95
N ILE A 31 7.28 -4.73 -15.09
CA ILE A 31 7.28 -4.52 -13.65
C ILE A 31 8.67 -4.01 -13.26
N PRO A 32 8.79 -2.89 -12.54
CA PRO A 32 10.08 -2.44 -12.03
C PRO A 32 10.73 -3.52 -11.16
N GLN A 33 12.04 -3.72 -11.33
CA GLN A 33 12.82 -4.70 -10.55
C GLN A 33 12.61 -4.53 -9.03
N GLN A 34 12.47 -3.29 -8.56
CA GLN A 34 12.28 -2.98 -7.14
C GLN A 34 10.93 -3.50 -6.62
N CYS A 35 9.90 -3.53 -7.47
CA CYS A 35 8.62 -4.13 -7.13
C CYS A 35 8.74 -5.66 -7.06
N GLU A 36 9.44 -6.28 -8.00
CA GLU A 36 9.70 -7.73 -7.96
C GLU A 36 10.45 -8.13 -6.69
N GLN A 37 11.49 -7.37 -6.32
CA GLN A 37 12.25 -7.59 -5.09
C GLN A 37 11.38 -7.44 -3.83
N LEU A 38 10.59 -6.36 -3.75
CA LEU A 38 9.69 -6.12 -2.61
C LEU A 38 8.69 -7.27 -2.44
N PHE A 39 8.07 -7.66 -3.55
CA PHE A 39 7.05 -8.70 -3.59
C PHE A 39 7.61 -10.05 -3.20
N LYS A 40 8.79 -10.40 -3.72
CA LYS A 40 9.48 -11.65 -3.39
C LYS A 40 9.86 -11.70 -1.91
N GLU A 41 10.43 -10.63 -1.38
CA GLU A 41 10.84 -10.60 0.03
C GLU A 41 9.62 -10.68 0.96
N ALA A 42 8.53 -9.99 0.64
CA ALA A 42 7.27 -10.10 1.38
C ALA A 42 6.68 -11.52 1.32
N GLU A 43 6.73 -12.19 0.16
CA GLU A 43 6.29 -13.59 0.03
C GLU A 43 7.13 -14.55 0.85
N ASN A 44 8.47 -14.37 0.86
CA ASN A 44 9.36 -15.17 1.68
C ASN A 44 9.03 -15.01 3.17
N LEU A 45 8.82 -13.78 3.65
CA LEU A 45 8.44 -13.52 5.04
C LEU A 45 7.10 -14.16 5.42
N ILE A 46 6.11 -14.08 4.52
CA ILE A 46 4.82 -14.76 4.71
C ILE A 46 5.03 -16.28 4.77
N ALA A 47 5.86 -16.85 3.90
CA ALA A 47 6.13 -18.29 3.88
C ALA A 47 6.86 -18.76 5.14
N ASP A 48 7.79 -17.97 5.67
CA ASP A 48 8.48 -18.30 6.92
C ASP A 48 7.56 -18.18 8.12
N ALA A 49 6.71 -17.17 8.14
CA ALA A 49 5.72 -17.02 9.20
C ALA A 49 4.60 -18.06 9.11
N GLU A 50 4.30 -18.62 7.93
CA GLU A 50 3.35 -19.75 7.77
C GLU A 50 3.83 -21.04 8.44
N LYS A 51 5.15 -21.24 8.55
CA LYS A 51 5.74 -22.40 9.24
C LYS A 51 5.59 -22.31 10.76
N GLN A 52 5.28 -21.14 11.31
CA GLN A 52 5.14 -20.93 12.74
C GLN A 52 3.77 -21.43 13.24
N PRO A 53 3.71 -22.18 14.36
CA PRO A 53 2.44 -22.66 14.89
C PRO A 53 1.54 -21.48 15.32
N GLY A 54 0.23 -21.59 15.03
CA GLY A 54 -0.77 -20.60 15.44
C GLY A 54 -0.90 -19.36 14.54
N THR A 55 -0.13 -19.25 13.44
CA THR A 55 -0.13 -18.07 12.57
C THR A 55 -1.00 -18.20 11.31
N HIS A 56 -1.39 -19.41 10.91
CA HIS A 56 -2.03 -19.71 9.61
C HIS A 56 -3.20 -18.78 9.24
N THR A 57 -4.09 -18.46 10.18
CA THR A 57 -5.25 -17.57 9.93
C THR A 57 -4.80 -16.14 9.62
N GLN A 58 -3.80 -15.63 10.33
CA GLN A 58 -3.26 -14.28 10.11
C GLN A 58 -2.46 -14.22 8.82
N ILE A 59 -1.70 -15.29 8.53
CA ILE A 59 -0.91 -15.46 7.31
C ILE A 59 -1.78 -15.50 6.06
N SER A 60 -2.91 -16.22 6.09
CA SER A 60 -3.88 -16.23 4.99
C SER A 60 -4.42 -14.82 4.69
N LYS A 61 -4.74 -14.04 5.73
CA LYS A 61 -5.14 -12.63 5.57
C LYS A 61 -4.02 -11.77 4.99
N MET A 62 -2.78 -11.97 5.43
CA MET A 62 -1.62 -11.26 4.89
C MET A 62 -1.37 -11.58 3.42
N LYS A 63 -1.45 -12.85 3.02
CA LYS A 63 -1.31 -13.27 1.61
C LYS A 63 -2.38 -12.63 0.72
N ASN A 64 -3.62 -12.56 1.18
CA ASN A 64 -4.70 -11.89 0.45
C ASN A 64 -4.43 -10.39 0.29
N LYS A 65 -3.99 -9.71 1.36
CA LYS A 65 -3.62 -8.29 1.32
C LYS A 65 -2.43 -8.03 0.40
N LEU A 66 -1.41 -8.89 0.42
CA LEU A 66 -0.26 -8.78 -0.46
C LEU A 66 -0.70 -8.92 -1.92
N ASN A 67 -1.51 -9.92 -2.25
CA ASN A 67 -2.03 -10.11 -3.61
C ASN A 67 -2.86 -8.91 -4.09
N GLN A 68 -3.71 -8.34 -3.22
CA GLN A 68 -4.46 -7.13 -3.54
C GLN A 68 -3.53 -5.94 -3.80
N SER A 69 -2.53 -5.73 -2.93
CA SER A 69 -1.56 -4.65 -3.08
C SER A 69 -0.73 -4.79 -4.35
N LYS A 70 -0.31 -6.01 -4.71
CA LYS A 70 0.37 -6.31 -5.98
C LYS A 70 -0.47 -5.85 -7.16
N LYS A 71 -1.74 -6.28 -7.23
CA LYS A 71 -2.65 -5.87 -8.32
C LYS A 71 -2.78 -4.35 -8.40
N GLN A 72 -3.02 -3.70 -7.27
CA GLN A 72 -3.18 -2.25 -7.21
C GLN A 72 -1.93 -1.52 -7.70
N ILE A 73 -0.73 -1.92 -7.26
CA ILE A 73 0.53 -1.30 -7.69
C ILE A 73 0.71 -1.49 -9.19
N LEU A 74 0.48 -2.69 -9.71
CA LEU A 74 0.63 -2.96 -11.14
C LEU A 74 -0.35 -2.19 -12.03
N GLU A 75 -1.47 -1.72 -11.46
CA GLU A 75 -2.42 -0.83 -12.13
C GLU A 75 -1.99 0.64 -12.14
N MET A 76 -1.02 1.05 -11.30
CA MET A 76 -0.50 2.42 -11.23
C MET A 76 0.45 2.74 -12.40
N GLU A 77 0.78 4.03 -12.55
CA GLU A 77 1.83 4.48 -13.47
C GLU A 77 3.23 4.01 -13.05
N LEU A 78 4.11 3.76 -14.03
CA LEU A 78 5.45 3.18 -13.81
C LEU A 78 6.32 3.97 -12.81
N ALA A 79 6.30 5.30 -12.88
CA ALA A 79 7.02 6.16 -11.95
C ALA A 79 6.51 5.98 -10.51
N THR A 80 5.18 5.86 -10.36
CA THR A 80 4.54 5.65 -9.07
C THR A 80 4.78 4.24 -8.53
N GLN A 81 4.78 3.22 -9.40
CA GLN A 81 5.20 1.86 -9.05
C GLN A 81 6.62 1.87 -8.46
N THR A 82 7.57 2.43 -9.20
CA THR A 82 8.99 2.51 -8.80
C THR A 82 9.13 3.21 -7.45
N LYS A 83 8.48 4.37 -7.26
CA LYS A 83 8.51 5.11 -5.99
C LYS A 83 7.93 4.30 -4.83
N SER A 84 6.76 3.70 -5.04
CA SER A 84 6.06 2.93 -4.00
C SER A 84 6.87 1.70 -3.57
N CYS A 85 7.45 0.99 -4.54
CA CYS A 85 8.25 -0.19 -4.28
C CYS A 85 9.58 0.15 -3.59
N ASN A 86 10.24 1.26 -3.96
CA ASN A 86 11.43 1.75 -3.27
C ASN A 86 11.13 2.09 -1.80
N GLN A 87 10.00 2.75 -1.52
CA GLN A 87 9.59 3.06 -0.15
C GLN A 87 9.29 1.78 0.64
N GLY A 88 8.61 0.82 0.03
CA GLY A 88 8.36 -0.49 0.63
C GLY A 88 9.65 -1.23 0.98
N LEU A 89 10.62 -1.29 0.06
CA LEU A 89 11.93 -1.91 0.31
C LEU A 89 12.70 -1.20 1.41
N ALA A 90 12.75 0.12 1.41
CA ALA A 90 13.43 0.89 2.46
C ALA A 90 12.82 0.60 3.83
N LYS A 91 11.48 0.58 3.92
CA LYS A 91 10.78 0.24 5.17
C LYS A 91 11.07 -1.20 5.60
N LEU A 92 11.02 -2.14 4.66
CA LEU A 92 11.28 -3.55 4.94
C LEU A 92 12.69 -3.77 5.49
N ASN A 93 13.70 -3.15 4.85
CA ASN A 93 15.08 -3.20 5.31
C ASN A 93 15.25 -2.57 6.69
N SER A 94 14.57 -1.45 6.99
CA SER A 94 14.61 -0.85 8.32
C SER A 94 14.02 -1.76 9.41
N LEU A 95 12.96 -2.50 9.09
CA LEU A 95 12.35 -3.45 10.03
C LEU A 95 13.30 -4.63 10.31
N LYS A 96 13.96 -5.15 9.27
CA LYS A 96 14.97 -6.21 9.41
C LYS A 96 16.14 -5.77 10.29
N GLN A 97 16.57 -4.52 10.19
CA GLN A 97 17.63 -3.96 11.04
C GLN A 97 17.20 -3.76 12.50
N GLN A 98 15.89 -3.60 12.75
CA GLN A 98 15.34 -3.41 14.09
C GLN A 98 15.05 -4.71 14.84
N GLN A 99 15.11 -5.85 14.14
CA GLN A 99 14.86 -7.16 14.71
C GLN A 99 16.22 -7.84 14.94
N PRO A 100 16.82 -7.77 16.15
CA PRO A 100 18.00 -8.57 16.45
C PRO A 100 17.62 -10.06 16.43
N ASP A 101 18.52 -10.88 15.88
CA ASP A 101 18.37 -12.34 15.78
C ASP A 101 18.05 -13.03 17.12
#